data_AF-U2F3W3-F1
#
_entry.id   AF-U2F3W3-F1
#
_cell.length_a   1.000
_cell.length_b   1.000
_cell.length_c   1.000
_cell.angle_alpha   90.00
_cell.angle_beta   90.00
_cell.angle_gamma   90.00
#
_symmetry.space_group_name_H-M   'P 1'
#
loop_
_entity.id
_entity.type
_entity.pdbx_description
1 polymer ?
#
loop_
_entity_poly.entity_id
_entity_poly.type
_entity_poly.pdbx_seq_one_letter_code
_entity_poly.pdbx_strand_id
1 'polypeptide(L)'
;MDDFFKNNKRNFKRADLEIMDQKFPQTLSNGKKYYTSWIDYERDTGKKAEVPEIYINKIKEFMGESNYDKSPNFPILVMFYEDNNQIVPIELSMSYTYYKTKYGLFGDEGMGIRFKDEEQIFIPGGNKFILINNKFIKANKDK
;
A
#
# COMPACT_ATOMS: atom_id res chain seq x y z
N MET A 1 -23.02 17.90 16.53
CA MET A 1 -22.42 16.55 16.69
C MET A 1 -21.49 16.59 17.91
N ASP A 2 -21.90 17.25 19.02
CA ASP A 2 -20.95 18.16 19.68
C ASP A 2 -20.84 18.08 21.21
N ASP A 3 -21.65 17.28 21.91
CA ASP A 3 -21.56 17.21 23.38
C ASP A 3 -20.70 16.04 23.88
N PHE A 4 -20.57 14.98 23.06
CA PHE A 4 -19.81 13.78 23.43
C PHE A 4 -18.30 14.07 23.60
N PHE A 5 -17.74 14.96 22.79
CA PHE A 5 -16.31 15.27 22.78
C PHE A 5 -15.91 16.45 23.66
N LYS A 6 -16.85 17.32 24.07
CA LYS A 6 -16.53 18.55 24.81
C LYS A 6 -16.28 18.34 26.31
N ASN A 7 -16.84 17.28 26.89
CA ASN A 7 -16.76 17.03 28.35
C ASN A 7 -15.90 15.83 28.76
N ASN A 8 -15.34 15.09 27.80
CA ASN A 8 -14.59 13.87 28.11
C ASN A 8 -13.08 14.15 28.18
N LYS A 9 -12.56 14.47 29.38
CA LYS A 9 -11.12 14.59 29.65
C LYS A 9 -10.38 13.25 29.73
N ARG A 10 -11.02 12.15 29.35
CA ARG A 10 -10.45 10.80 29.41
C ARG A 10 -9.67 10.52 28.13
N ASN A 11 -8.46 9.98 28.27
CA ASN A 11 -7.72 9.44 27.14
C ASN A 11 -8.49 8.24 26.59
N PHE A 12 -8.97 8.33 25.34
CA PHE A 12 -9.61 7.22 24.64
C PHE A 12 -8.63 6.04 24.57
N LYS A 13 -9.03 4.89 25.12
CA LYS A 13 -8.28 3.64 25.07
C LYS A 13 -8.82 2.80 23.91
N ARG A 14 -8.03 1.83 23.45
CA ARG A 14 -8.46 0.86 22.41
C ARG A 14 -9.76 0.12 22.81
N ALA A 15 -9.98 -0.12 24.10
CA ALA A 15 -11.23 -0.69 24.61
C ALA A 15 -12.46 0.23 24.40
N ASP A 16 -12.28 1.56 24.38
CA ASP A 16 -13.38 2.49 24.11
C ASP A 16 -13.79 2.48 22.61
N LEU A 17 -12.99 1.84 21.73
CA LEU A 17 -13.31 1.63 20.32
C LEU A 17 -14.14 0.35 20.08
N GLU A 18 -14.29 -0.55 21.07
CA GLU A 18 -15.08 -1.79 20.90
C GLU A 18 -16.54 -1.48 20.52
N ILE A 19 -17.10 -0.38 21.04
CA ILE A 19 -18.44 0.10 20.68
C ILE A 19 -18.51 0.52 19.21
N MET A 20 -17.44 1.11 18.68
CA MET A 20 -17.36 1.48 17.27
C MET A 20 -17.20 0.25 16.37
N ASP A 21 -16.37 -0.72 16.79
CA ASP A 21 -16.20 -1.99 16.07
C ASP A 21 -17.52 -2.78 15.98
N GLN A 22 -18.35 -2.74 17.04
CA GLN A 22 -19.69 -3.33 17.03
C GLN A 22 -20.66 -2.59 16.11
N LYS A 23 -20.58 -1.26 16.05
CA LYS A 23 -21.51 -0.43 15.29
C LYS A 23 -21.17 -0.37 13.79
N PHE A 24 -19.88 -0.51 13.46
CA PHE A 24 -19.35 -0.50 12.10
C PHE A 24 -18.42 -1.70 11.91
N PRO A 25 -18.97 -2.92 11.83
CA PRO A 25 -18.14 -4.11 11.68
C PRO A 25 -17.39 -4.04 10.35
N GLN A 26 -16.08 -4.29 10.39
CA GLN A 26 -15.22 -4.40 9.21
C GLN A 26 -15.49 -5.71 8.47
N THR A 27 -16.69 -5.85 7.92
CA THR A 27 -17.19 -7.08 7.29
C THR A 27 -17.63 -6.80 5.87
N LEU A 28 -17.16 -7.63 4.94
CA LEU A 28 -17.57 -7.60 3.54
C LEU A 28 -19.00 -8.15 3.37
N SER A 29 -19.61 -7.89 2.22
CA SER A 29 -20.94 -8.42 1.87
C SER A 29 -21.03 -9.94 1.86
N ASN A 30 -19.90 -10.65 1.73
CA ASN A 30 -19.80 -12.11 1.83
C ASN A 30 -19.61 -12.60 3.29
N GLY A 31 -19.73 -11.74 4.29
CA GLY A 31 -19.60 -12.07 5.71
C GLY A 31 -18.16 -12.18 6.23
N LYS A 32 -17.14 -11.98 5.38
CA LYS A 32 -15.73 -12.09 5.80
C LYS A 32 -15.22 -10.79 6.40
N LYS A 33 -14.44 -10.89 7.47
CA LYS A 33 -13.74 -9.75 8.06
C LYS A 33 -12.62 -9.30 7.13
N TYR A 34 -12.54 -8.00 6.87
CA TYR A 34 -11.40 -7.40 6.17
C TYR A 34 -10.54 -6.62 7.16
N TYR A 35 -9.28 -6.40 6.77
CA TYR A 35 -8.27 -5.68 7.53
C TYR A 35 -7.75 -4.54 6.67
N THR A 36 -7.54 -3.37 7.29
CA THR A 36 -6.91 -2.19 6.67
C THR A 36 -5.46 -2.00 7.11
N SER A 37 -4.95 -2.94 7.91
CA SER A 37 -3.64 -2.89 8.55
C SER A 37 -3.12 -4.30 8.73
N TRP A 38 -1.91 -4.54 8.24
CA TRP A 38 -1.22 -5.82 8.45
C TRP A 38 -0.97 -6.09 9.94
N ILE A 39 -0.72 -5.05 10.74
CA ILE A 39 -0.45 -5.17 12.18
C ILE A 39 -1.67 -5.74 12.92
N ASP A 40 -2.88 -5.30 12.55
CA ASP A 40 -4.09 -5.79 13.20
C ASP A 40 -4.40 -7.23 12.77
N TYR A 41 -4.15 -7.59 11.51
CA TYR A 41 -4.25 -8.97 11.06
C TYR A 41 -3.26 -9.90 11.78
N GLU A 42 -1.99 -9.51 11.87
CA GLU A 42 -0.96 -10.32 12.55
C GLU A 42 -1.27 -10.48 14.04
N ARG A 43 -1.81 -9.44 14.68
CA ARG A 43 -2.24 -9.50 16.08
C ARG A 43 -3.43 -10.42 16.29
N ASP A 44 -4.44 -10.33 15.42
CA ASP A 44 -5.69 -11.09 15.56
C ASP A 44 -5.50 -12.57 15.20
N THR A 45 -4.61 -12.88 14.24
CA THR A 45 -4.46 -14.23 13.69
C THR A 45 -3.16 -14.93 14.07
N GLY A 46 -2.12 -14.20 14.48
CA GLY A 46 -0.77 -14.71 14.68
C GLY A 46 -0.03 -15.09 13.39
N LYS A 47 -0.63 -14.86 12.20
CA LYS A 47 -0.06 -15.17 10.88
C LYS A 47 0.50 -13.91 10.24
N LYS A 48 1.60 -14.01 9.49
CA LYS A 48 2.14 -12.88 8.72
C LYS A 48 1.19 -12.43 7.61
N ALA A 49 1.13 -11.12 7.40
CA ALA A 49 0.39 -10.54 6.27
C ALA A 49 1.30 -10.40 5.04
N GLU A 50 1.35 -11.43 4.20
CA GLU A 50 2.16 -11.43 2.98
C GLU A 50 1.26 -11.43 1.74
N VAL A 51 1.65 -10.65 0.72
CA VAL A 51 0.95 -10.66 -0.57
C VAL A 51 1.21 -12.01 -1.23
N PRO A 52 0.17 -12.82 -1.53
CA PRO A 52 0.41 -14.12 -2.14
C PRO A 52 1.03 -14.02 -3.55
N GLU A 53 1.83 -15.02 -3.91
CA GLU A 53 2.60 -15.06 -5.15
C GLU A 53 1.72 -14.91 -6.41
N ILE A 54 0.49 -15.43 -6.39
CA ILE A 54 -0.47 -15.25 -7.48
C ILE A 54 -0.72 -13.77 -7.81
N TYR A 55 -0.76 -12.89 -6.81
CA TYR A 55 -0.95 -11.46 -7.03
C TYR A 55 0.35 -10.76 -7.45
N ILE A 56 1.49 -11.22 -6.93
CA ILE A 56 2.82 -10.76 -7.37
C ILE A 56 3.00 -11.02 -8.87
N ASN A 57 2.67 -12.22 -9.33
CA ASN A 57 2.78 -12.59 -10.75
C ASN A 57 1.87 -11.74 -11.64
N LYS A 58 0.62 -11.47 -11.22
CA LYS A 58 -0.27 -10.55 -11.94
C LYS A 58 0.27 -9.11 -12.02
N ILE A 59 0.96 -8.64 -10.97
CA ILE A 59 1.62 -7.32 -10.98
C ILE A 59 2.80 -7.31 -11.96
N LYS A 60 3.63 -8.37 -11.96
CA LYS A 60 4.74 -8.53 -12.92
C LYS A 60 4.24 -8.59 -14.36
N GLU A 61 3.19 -9.36 -14.64
CA GLU A 61 2.55 -9.42 -15.95
C GLU A 61 2.03 -8.05 -16.40
N PHE A 62 1.47 -7.27 -15.47
CA PHE A 62 0.94 -5.95 -15.75
C PHE A 62 2.04 -4.89 -16.02
N MET A 63 3.11 -4.89 -15.22
CA MET A 63 4.18 -3.88 -15.31
C MET A 63 5.29 -4.25 -16.30
N GLY A 64 5.43 -5.53 -16.61
CA GLY A 64 6.62 -6.11 -17.21
C GLY A 64 7.69 -6.41 -16.15
N GLU A 65 8.29 -7.60 -16.23
CA GLU A 65 9.28 -8.10 -15.27
C GLU A 65 10.46 -7.13 -15.09
N SER A 66 11.02 -6.63 -16.19
CA SER A 66 12.12 -5.65 -16.16
C SER A 66 11.80 -4.32 -15.47
N ASN A 67 10.52 -3.93 -15.40
CA ASN A 67 10.09 -2.73 -14.67
C ASN A 67 9.77 -3.03 -13.22
N TYR A 68 9.25 -4.24 -12.95
CA TYR A 68 9.05 -4.73 -11.59
C TYR A 68 10.38 -4.84 -10.84
N ASP A 69 11.42 -5.38 -11.46
CA ASP A 69 12.74 -5.55 -10.83
C ASP A 69 13.45 -4.22 -10.52
N LYS A 70 13.06 -3.14 -11.21
CA LYS A 70 13.51 -1.77 -10.92
C LYS A 70 12.77 -1.13 -9.74
N SER A 71 11.68 -1.76 -9.27
CA SER A 71 10.94 -1.30 -8.10
C SER A 71 11.56 -1.90 -6.84
N PRO A 72 12.25 -1.10 -6.01
CA PRO A 72 12.84 -1.62 -4.77
C PRO A 72 11.80 -1.99 -3.71
N ASN A 73 10.52 -1.63 -3.92
CA ASN A 73 9.46 -1.81 -2.94
C ASN A 73 8.51 -2.92 -3.36
N PHE A 74 8.26 -3.83 -2.41
CA PHE A 74 7.21 -4.83 -2.51
C PHE A 74 5.83 -4.17 -2.46
N PRO A 75 4.80 -4.77 -3.09
CA PRO A 75 3.43 -4.31 -2.95
C PRO A 75 2.99 -4.39 -1.49
N ILE A 76 2.36 -3.31 -1.01
CA ILE A 76 1.86 -3.17 0.36
C ILE A 76 0.37 -3.54 0.39
N LEU A 77 -0.01 -4.41 1.31
CA LEU A 77 -1.42 -4.70 1.63
C LEU A 77 -2.05 -3.49 2.32
N VAL A 78 -2.93 -2.77 1.63
CA VAL A 78 -3.69 -1.64 2.19
C VAL A 78 -5.01 -2.14 2.75
N MET A 79 -5.73 -2.96 2.00
CA MET A 79 -6.98 -3.56 2.45
C MET A 79 -7.08 -4.98 1.92
N PHE A 80 -7.43 -5.94 2.77
CA PHE A 80 -7.45 -7.36 2.40
C PHE A 80 -8.32 -8.17 3.34
N TYR A 81 -8.67 -9.39 2.96
CA TYR A 81 -9.34 -10.35 3.84
C TYR A 81 -8.68 -11.72 3.71
N GLU A 82 -8.95 -12.62 4.64
CA GLU A 82 -8.50 -14.01 4.55
C GLU A 82 -9.62 -14.88 3.97
N ASP A 83 -9.27 -15.73 3.00
CA ASP A 83 -10.15 -16.72 2.39
C ASP A 83 -9.43 -18.06 2.28
N ASN A 84 -9.99 -19.12 2.86
CA ASN A 84 -9.38 -20.46 2.81
C ASN A 84 -7.87 -20.47 3.12
N ASN A 85 -7.48 -19.77 4.18
CA ASN A 85 -6.09 -19.59 4.62
C ASN A 85 -5.17 -18.83 3.64
N GLN A 86 -5.73 -18.13 2.66
CA GLN A 86 -5.00 -17.26 1.74
C GLN A 86 -5.47 -15.82 1.88
N ILE A 87 -4.51 -14.89 1.85
CA ILE A 87 -4.83 -13.46 1.82
C ILE A 87 -5.40 -13.12 0.43
N VAL A 88 -6.53 -12.43 0.42
CA VAL A 88 -7.13 -11.87 -0.78
C VAL A 88 -7.05 -10.36 -0.67
N PRO A 89 -6.14 -9.71 -1.43
CA PRO A 89 -6.05 -8.26 -1.47
C PRO A 89 -7.32 -7.66 -2.08
N ILE A 90 -7.85 -6.64 -1.41
CA ILE A 90 -8.87 -5.75 -1.96
C ILE A 90 -8.20 -4.49 -2.52
N GLU A 91 -7.18 -3.98 -1.82
CA GLU A 91 -6.36 -2.86 -2.23
C GLU A 91 -4.88 -3.14 -1.96
N LEU A 92 -4.07 -2.95 -3.01
CA LEU A 92 -2.61 -2.98 -2.96
C LEU A 92 -2.08 -1.60 -3.33
N SER A 93 -1.05 -1.17 -2.63
CA SER A 93 -0.30 0.05 -2.98
C SER A 93 1.13 -0.30 -3.32
N MET A 94 1.66 0.33 -4.38
CA MET A 94 3.06 0.20 -4.75
C MET A 94 3.57 1.54 -5.24
N SER A 95 4.76 1.91 -4.75
CA SER A 95 5.49 3.11 -5.15
C SER A 95 6.93 2.71 -5.39
N TYR A 96 7.60 3.28 -6.38
CA TYR A 96 9.00 2.99 -6.62
C TYR A 96 9.84 4.24 -6.80
N THR A 97 11.07 4.15 -6.30
CA THR A 97 12.09 5.18 -6.44
C THR A 97 13.15 4.63 -7.36
N TYR A 98 13.56 5.38 -8.37
CA TYR A 98 14.70 5.03 -9.20
C TYR A 98 15.74 6.15 -9.19
N TYR A 99 17.00 5.76 -9.35
CA TYR A 99 18.12 6.68 -9.44
C TYR A 99 18.47 6.88 -10.91
N LYS A 100 18.46 8.13 -11.36
CA LYS A 100 18.93 8.50 -12.70
C LYS A 100 20.35 9.01 -12.59
N THR A 101 21.30 8.20 -13.06
CA THR A 101 22.71 8.62 -13.19
C THR A 101 22.91 9.37 -14.51
N LYS A 102 23.51 10.56 -14.44
CA LYS A 102 23.95 11.36 -15.59
C LYS A 102 25.48 11.43 -15.58
N TYR A 103 26.10 11.26 -16.75
CA TYR A 103 27.55 11.40 -16.94
C TYR A 103 27.83 12.67 -17.74
N GLY A 104 28.78 13.47 -17.28
CA GLY A 104 29.06 14.81 -17.81
C GLY A 104 29.97 15.60 -16.88
N LEU A 105 30.30 16.84 -17.23
CA LEU A 105 31.02 17.75 -16.35
C LEU A 105 30.02 18.50 -15.48
N PHE A 106 30.02 18.22 -14.19
CA PHE A 106 29.14 18.84 -13.20
C PHE A 106 29.97 19.53 -12.11
N GLY A 107 29.35 20.45 -11.37
CA GLY A 107 29.98 21.19 -10.28
C GLY A 107 30.44 22.59 -10.69
N ASP A 108 30.85 23.36 -9.69
CA ASP A 108 31.35 24.73 -9.82
C ASP A 108 32.69 24.87 -9.08
N GLU A 109 33.27 26.07 -9.12
CA GLU A 109 34.58 26.33 -8.50
C GLU A 109 34.61 26.09 -6.98
N GLY A 110 33.45 26.10 -6.29
CA GLY A 110 33.34 25.91 -4.84
C GLY A 110 33.13 24.47 -4.40
N MET A 111 32.48 23.64 -5.22
CA MET A 111 32.20 22.22 -4.92
C MET A 111 33.12 21.24 -5.66
N GLY A 112 33.96 21.74 -6.58
CA GLY A 112 34.83 20.95 -7.44
C GLY A 112 34.10 20.30 -8.62
N ILE A 113 34.87 19.77 -9.56
CA ILE A 113 34.36 19.13 -10.77
C ILE A 113 34.02 17.66 -10.49
N ARG A 114 32.84 17.20 -10.93
CA ARG A 114 32.36 15.81 -10.84
C ARG A 114 31.96 15.29 -12.21
N PHE A 115 32.21 14.00 -12.44
CA PHE A 115 31.89 13.31 -13.72
C PHE A 115 30.57 12.54 -13.71
N LYS A 116 29.96 12.43 -12.53
CA LYS A 116 28.72 11.70 -12.27
C LYS A 116 27.82 12.58 -11.42
N ASP A 117 26.57 12.69 -11.82
CA ASP A 117 25.48 13.24 -11.01
C ASP A 117 24.36 12.20 -10.88
N GLU A 118 23.76 12.09 -9.70
CA GLU A 118 22.73 11.10 -9.41
C GLU A 118 21.48 11.79 -8.88
N GLU A 119 20.38 11.59 -9.58
CA GLU A 119 19.09 12.18 -9.24
C GLU A 119 18.15 11.09 -8.74
N GLN A 120 17.65 11.24 -7.50
CA GLN A 120 16.64 10.36 -6.95
C GLN A 120 15.25 10.81 -7.43
N ILE A 121 14.57 9.96 -8.20
CA ILE A 121 13.23 10.25 -8.71
C ILE A 121 12.24 9.33 -8.00
N PHE A 122 11.33 9.94 -7.23
CA PHE A 122 10.22 9.24 -6.58
C PHE A 122 9.02 9.21 -7.52
N ILE A 123 8.56 8.01 -7.89
CA ILE A 123 7.27 7.84 -8.55
C ILE A 123 6.25 7.45 -7.46
N PRO A 124 5.41 8.42 -7.01
CA PRO A 124 4.40 8.12 -6.02
C PRO A 124 3.43 7.07 -6.55
N GLY A 125 2.91 6.26 -5.61
CA GLY A 125 1.72 5.46 -5.86
C GLY A 125 0.49 6.34 -6.16
N GLY A 126 -0.68 5.71 -6.30
CA GLY A 126 -1.95 6.42 -6.57
C GLY A 126 -2.54 6.18 -7.95
N ASN A 127 -1.93 5.29 -8.73
CA ASN A 127 -2.65 4.63 -9.81
C ASN A 127 -3.56 3.56 -9.20
N LYS A 128 -4.87 3.73 -9.35
CA LYS A 128 -5.86 2.72 -8.94
C LYS A 128 -6.03 1.74 -10.08
N PHE A 129 -5.87 0.45 -9.79
CA PHE A 129 -6.14 -0.64 -10.73
C PHE A 129 -7.26 -1.50 -10.16
N ILE A 130 -8.23 -1.84 -11.01
CA ILE A 130 -9.37 -2.67 -10.64
C ILE A 130 -9.17 -4.03 -11.30
N LEU A 131 -9.26 -5.09 -10.52
CA LEU A 131 -9.25 -6.45 -11.05
C LEU A 131 -10.67 -6.79 -11.55
N ILE A 132 -10.84 -6.92 -12.87
CA ILE A 132 -12.10 -7.31 -13.51
C ILE A 132 -11.81 -8.55 -14.35
N ASN A 133 -12.56 -9.65 -14.13
CA ASN A 133 -12.39 -10.92 -14.84
C ASN A 133 -10.92 -11.40 -14.84
N ASN A 134 -10.28 -11.39 -13.67
CA ASN A 134 -8.85 -11.75 -13.48
C ASN A 134 -7.83 -10.88 -14.21
N LYS A 135 -8.23 -9.73 -14.79
CA LYS A 135 -7.33 -8.79 -15.46
C LYS A 135 -7.33 -7.43 -14.78
N PHE A 136 -6.16 -6.82 -14.60
CA PHE A 136 -6.07 -5.45 -14.08
C PHE A 136 -6.45 -4.44 -15.15
N ILE A 137 -7.40 -3.56 -14.82
CA ILE A 137 -7.81 -2.41 -15.63
C ILE A 137 -7.42 -1.15 -14.86
N LYS A 138 -6.68 -0.24 -15.50
CA LYS A 138 -6.38 1.07 -14.92
C LYS A 138 -7.69 1.82 -14.72
N ALA A 139 -8.01 2.17 -13.47
CA ALA A 139 -9.10 3.09 -13.21
C ALA A 139 -8.66 4.44 -13.80
N ASN A 140 -9.41 4.94 -14.78
CA ASN A 140 -9.22 6.32 -15.21
C ASN A 140 -9.50 7.24 -14.01
N LYS A 141 -8.67 8.28 -13.87
CA LYS A 141 -9.04 9.44 -13.07
C LYS A 141 -10.13 10.17 -13.84
N ASP A 142 -11.36 9.64 -13.81
CA ASP A 142 -12.49 10.49 -14.16
C ASP A 142 -12.55 11.60 -13.11
N LYS A 143 -12.59 12.83 -13.62
CA LYS A 143 -12.35 14.11 -12.94
C LYS A 143 -13.13 14.31 -11.64
#